data_AF-A0A6G1KF51-F1
#
_entry.id   AF-A0A6G1KF51-F1
#
_cell.length_a   1.000
_cell.length_b   1.000
_cell.length_c   1.000
_cell.angle_alpha   90.00
_cell.angle_beta   90.00
_cell.angle_gamma   90.00
#
_symmetry.space_group_name_H-M   'P 1'
#
loop_
_entity.id
_entity.type
_entity.pdbx_description
1 polymer ?
#
loop_
_entity_poly.entity_id
_entity_poly.type
_entity_poly.pdbx_seq_one_letter_code
_entity_poly.pdbx_strand_id
1 'polypeptide(L)'
;MASKIFVKLVSLLTLFSALTTSNPVSSSASRRHHTLEDIQKRQSDFFSVLGVAGITRTEVHPRKEIRELEKDADQWNVYLLALRRFQSVRQNDKLSYYQICGIHGRPFVSWDGVSQGDGGFGGYCAHTSNLFLSWHRPYLALFEEVLYLNAREAISEFPAGELRDRYNIALTTFRMPYWDWAAVPPSGQGSLPWSLQRPTIDITLPKGTVNVPNPLFSYTFHPLPKSDFGSNEFSIWPSTLRDPSSKTSNATSRNDIIALVLDGNRANMQSRVYGILAMQHEYTQISSDLAPGDSLESLHDTIHNSVGGSGHMSILAYSAFDPIFMLHHANVDRLFAIWQALNPNSYVTPRKSPYATFTYKPGFVSDVNTPLTPFHRDDAGNFWTSESCRSASIFAYTYPELVGIGRNDTLTLVARVNALYGPNAVPPKKRDNEDEIVDRSSLLSPGVAGAPTFSSERQYVANIKACKFGLDGSFNVYVFLGGDKPRSSSGIWTQDTSFVGVTGILSQPGATNESNGNQEVNGAVPLTAALEARVRNGELKSMKEDVVERYLQQNLRWQISKAQEIAVAHVPGFQISVLWAQVKPAAWASEFPTLRGEYRVLIDATNGQPGGFGYGDTLL
;
A
#
# COMPACT_ATOMS: atom_id res chain seq x y z
N MET A 1 -27.33 -8.24 -80.71
CA MET A 1 -28.40 -8.25 -79.68
C MET A 1 -27.79 -8.70 -78.36
N ALA A 2 -28.26 -8.12 -77.26
CA ALA A 2 -27.82 -8.28 -75.86
C ALA A 2 -27.57 -9.75 -75.44
N SER A 3 -26.75 -10.10 -74.44
CA SER A 3 -26.46 -9.48 -73.16
C SER A 3 -25.14 -10.02 -72.59
N LYS A 4 -24.57 -9.26 -71.65
CA LYS A 4 -23.25 -9.35 -71.01
C LYS A 4 -23.11 -10.53 -70.03
N ILE A 5 -21.94 -11.20 -70.04
CA ILE A 5 -21.24 -11.66 -68.82
C ILE A 5 -19.73 -11.47 -69.08
N PHE A 6 -19.10 -10.55 -68.36
CA PHE A 6 -17.66 -10.29 -68.41
C PHE A 6 -17.00 -10.96 -67.21
N VAL A 7 -16.17 -11.97 -67.49
CA VAL A 7 -15.20 -12.53 -66.55
C VAL A 7 -13.96 -11.63 -66.59
N LYS A 8 -13.50 -11.14 -65.43
CA LYS A 8 -12.12 -10.63 -65.29
C LYS A 8 -11.52 -11.08 -63.96
N LEU A 9 -10.47 -11.91 -64.10
CA LEU A 9 -9.37 -12.09 -63.17
C LEU A 9 -8.88 -10.74 -62.61
N VAL A 10 -8.65 -10.67 -61.30
CA VAL A 10 -7.68 -9.75 -60.71
C VAL A 10 -6.89 -10.48 -59.62
N SER A 11 -5.59 -10.22 -59.67
CA SER A 11 -4.47 -10.85 -59.02
C SER A 11 -4.38 -10.65 -57.50
N LEU A 12 -3.70 -11.60 -56.85
CA LEU A 12 -3.18 -11.55 -55.49
C LEU A 12 -2.41 -10.26 -55.19
N LEU A 13 -2.81 -9.55 -54.14
CA LEU A 13 -1.90 -8.79 -53.28
C LEU A 13 -2.29 -9.09 -51.82
N THR A 14 -1.44 -9.84 -51.14
CA THR A 14 -1.51 -10.15 -49.71
C THR A 14 -1.19 -8.91 -48.87
N LEU A 15 -2.17 -8.40 -48.14
CA LEU A 15 -1.95 -7.50 -47.00
C LEU A 15 -2.27 -8.29 -45.72
N PHE A 16 -1.25 -8.57 -44.91
CA PHE A 16 -1.39 -9.14 -43.57
C PHE A 16 -1.87 -8.03 -42.63
N SER A 17 -3.15 -8.05 -42.26
CA SER A 17 -3.66 -7.35 -41.08
C SER A 17 -3.85 -8.39 -39.98
N ALA A 18 -2.91 -8.41 -39.02
CA ALA A 18 -3.03 -9.21 -37.81
C ALA A 18 -4.11 -8.60 -36.90
N LEU A 19 -5.33 -9.12 -37.00
CA LEU A 19 -6.33 -8.98 -35.94
C LEU A 19 -5.92 -9.92 -34.81
N THR A 20 -5.37 -9.37 -33.74
CA THR A 20 -5.27 -10.06 -32.45
C THR A 20 -6.68 -10.15 -31.85
N THR A 21 -7.42 -11.19 -32.23
CA THR A 21 -8.60 -11.60 -31.47
C THR A 21 -8.11 -12.19 -30.15
N SER A 22 -8.24 -11.43 -29.06
CA SER A 22 -8.19 -11.97 -27.72
C SER A 22 -9.33 -12.98 -27.59
N ASN A 23 -9.02 -14.27 -27.67
CA ASN A 23 -9.97 -15.32 -27.32
C ASN A 23 -10.36 -15.13 -25.85
N PRO A 24 -11.66 -15.04 -25.50
CA PRO A 24 -12.04 -15.18 -24.11
C PRO A 24 -11.62 -16.58 -23.68
N VAL A 25 -10.89 -16.66 -22.57
CA VAL A 25 -10.62 -17.94 -21.91
C VAL A 25 -11.97 -18.52 -21.50
N SER A 26 -12.51 -19.38 -22.35
CA SER A 26 -13.54 -20.35 -22.00
C SER A 26 -12.81 -21.47 -21.26
N SER A 27 -12.56 -21.28 -19.97
CA SER A 27 -12.53 -22.43 -19.08
C SER A 27 -13.98 -22.66 -18.64
N SER A 28 -14.43 -23.91 -18.74
CA SER A 28 -15.64 -24.37 -18.10
C SER A 28 -15.44 -24.32 -16.57
N ALA A 29 -15.41 -23.12 -16.00
CA ALA A 29 -15.47 -22.93 -14.56
C ALA A 29 -16.89 -23.32 -14.12
N SER A 30 -17.03 -24.55 -13.63
CA SER A 30 -18.25 -25.00 -12.96
C SER A 30 -18.62 -23.98 -11.89
N ARG A 31 -19.82 -23.37 -11.99
CA ARG A 31 -20.35 -22.41 -11.02
C ARG A 31 -20.28 -23.01 -9.61
N ARG A 32 -19.61 -22.33 -8.67
CA ARG A 32 -19.39 -22.81 -7.31
C ARG A 32 -20.57 -22.42 -6.40
N HIS A 33 -21.54 -23.31 -6.25
CA HIS A 33 -22.43 -23.34 -5.07
C HIS A 33 -21.67 -24.03 -3.93
N HIS A 34 -20.64 -23.39 -3.38
CA HIS A 34 -19.84 -23.99 -2.29
C HIS A 34 -20.08 -23.27 -0.99
N THR A 35 -20.50 -23.99 0.06
CA THR A 35 -20.35 -23.58 1.47
C THR A 35 -18.88 -23.71 1.89
N LEU A 36 -18.46 -23.10 3.00
CA LEU A 36 -17.10 -23.34 3.55
C LEU A 36 -16.85 -24.84 3.84
N GLU A 37 -17.91 -25.60 4.14
CA GLU A 37 -17.85 -27.06 4.34
C GLU A 37 -17.53 -27.82 3.04
N ASP A 38 -18.02 -27.36 1.89
CA ASP A 38 -17.69 -27.98 0.59
C ASP A 38 -16.23 -27.73 0.19
N ILE A 39 -15.65 -26.61 0.64
CA ILE A 39 -14.24 -26.26 0.44
C ILE A 39 -13.34 -27.06 1.40
N GLN A 40 -13.78 -27.29 2.64
CA GLN A 40 -13.08 -28.17 3.59
C GLN A 40 -13.09 -29.64 3.16
N LYS A 41 -14.11 -30.13 2.45
CA LYS A 41 -14.14 -31.51 1.93
C LYS A 41 -13.15 -31.77 0.78
N ARG A 42 -12.59 -30.71 0.17
CA ARG A 42 -11.62 -30.79 -0.94
C ARG A 42 -10.19 -30.46 -0.50
N GLN A 43 -9.82 -30.80 0.73
CA GLN A 43 -8.47 -30.57 1.26
C GLN A 43 -7.33 -31.23 0.46
N SER A 44 -7.62 -32.13 -0.48
CA SER A 44 -6.65 -32.73 -1.42
C SER A 44 -6.34 -31.91 -2.66
N ASP A 45 -7.11 -30.85 -2.95
CA ASP A 45 -7.04 -30.11 -4.22
C ASP A 45 -6.55 -28.66 -4.00
N PHE A 46 -5.96 -28.08 -5.05
CA PHE A 46 -5.51 -26.69 -5.06
C PHE A 46 -6.68 -25.71 -4.84
N PHE A 47 -6.43 -24.64 -4.09
CA PHE A 47 -7.38 -23.55 -3.94
C PHE A 47 -7.19 -22.53 -5.06
N SER A 48 -8.05 -22.61 -6.09
CA SER A 48 -8.15 -21.59 -7.14
C SER A 48 -8.55 -20.23 -6.56
N VAL A 49 -7.61 -19.28 -6.53
CA VAL A 49 -7.84 -17.89 -6.15
C VAL A 49 -8.51 -17.17 -7.29
N LEU A 50 -9.83 -16.97 -7.22
CA LEU A 50 -10.63 -16.33 -8.26
C LEU A 50 -11.23 -15.01 -7.79
N GLY A 51 -11.04 -14.64 -6.52
CA GLY A 51 -11.71 -13.49 -5.93
C GLY A 51 -13.22 -13.71 -5.87
N VAL A 52 -13.98 -12.63 -5.72
CA VAL A 52 -15.45 -12.71 -5.70
C VAL A 52 -16.01 -13.20 -7.05
N ALA A 53 -15.25 -13.07 -8.14
CA ALA A 53 -15.61 -13.59 -9.47
C ALA A 53 -15.82 -15.10 -9.50
N GLY A 54 -15.14 -15.85 -8.61
CA GLY A 54 -15.32 -17.30 -8.48
C GLY A 54 -16.60 -17.71 -7.76
N ILE A 55 -17.27 -16.77 -7.08
CA ILE A 55 -18.43 -17.03 -6.22
C ILE A 55 -19.71 -16.48 -6.84
N THR A 56 -19.73 -15.21 -7.22
CA THR A 56 -20.92 -14.53 -7.77
C THR A 56 -20.78 -14.29 -9.27
N ARG A 57 -21.80 -13.69 -9.89
CA ARG A 57 -21.70 -13.23 -11.28
C ARG A 57 -20.45 -12.36 -11.45
N THR A 58 -19.89 -12.31 -12.65
CA THR A 58 -18.69 -11.53 -13.01
C THR A 58 -18.89 -10.00 -12.93
N GLU A 59 -19.86 -9.51 -12.15
CA GLU A 59 -20.13 -8.09 -11.96
C GLU A 59 -19.03 -7.46 -11.11
N VAL A 60 -18.46 -6.38 -11.63
CA VAL A 60 -17.35 -5.66 -11.02
C VAL A 60 -17.90 -4.56 -10.12
N HIS A 61 -17.55 -4.61 -8.83
CA HIS A 61 -17.93 -3.59 -7.85
C HIS A 61 -16.70 -2.91 -7.25
N PRO A 62 -16.78 -1.63 -6.85
CA PRO A 62 -15.65 -0.93 -6.27
C PRO A 62 -15.38 -1.38 -4.83
N ARG A 63 -14.10 -1.60 -4.48
CA ARG A 63 -13.64 -1.53 -3.08
C ARG A 63 -13.82 -0.08 -2.63
N LYS A 64 -14.64 0.17 -1.60
CA LYS A 64 -14.89 1.54 -1.10
C LYS A 64 -13.80 1.96 -0.12
N GLU A 65 -13.56 3.27 0.02
CA GLU A 65 -12.80 3.78 1.16
C GLU A 65 -13.57 3.41 2.45
N ILE A 66 -12.86 3.03 3.52
CA ILE A 66 -13.50 2.47 4.71
C ILE A 66 -14.54 3.38 5.36
N ARG A 67 -14.33 4.70 5.40
CA ARG A 67 -15.30 5.67 5.93
C ARG A 67 -16.51 5.81 5.00
N GLU A 68 -16.34 5.60 3.70
CA GLU A 68 -17.47 5.51 2.77
C GLU A 68 -18.25 4.20 2.92
N LEU A 69 -17.57 3.09 3.24
CA LEU A 69 -18.23 1.82 3.57
C LEU A 69 -19.04 1.94 4.88
N GLU A 70 -18.49 2.61 5.89
CA GLU A 70 -19.17 2.84 7.19
C GLU A 70 -20.51 3.58 7.08
N LYS A 71 -20.73 4.35 6.00
CA LYS A 71 -22.01 5.04 5.75
C LYS A 71 -23.12 4.08 5.33
N ASP A 72 -22.77 2.90 4.82
CA ASP A 72 -23.69 1.83 4.46
C ASP A 72 -23.80 0.85 5.64
N ALA A 73 -24.80 1.05 6.49
CA ALA A 73 -24.95 0.27 7.73
C ALA A 73 -25.04 -1.25 7.49
N ASP A 74 -25.61 -1.68 6.37
CA ASP A 74 -25.73 -3.09 6.04
C ASP A 74 -24.39 -3.66 5.57
N GLN A 75 -23.70 -3.02 4.62
CA GLN A 75 -22.37 -3.47 4.19
C GLN A 75 -21.34 -3.41 5.33
N TRP A 76 -21.43 -2.39 6.18
CA TRP A 76 -20.57 -2.25 7.35
C TRP A 76 -20.76 -3.41 8.33
N ASN A 77 -22.00 -3.75 8.67
CA ASN A 77 -22.25 -4.88 9.57
C ASN A 77 -21.85 -6.22 8.93
N VAL A 78 -22.09 -6.41 7.63
CA VAL A 78 -21.64 -7.59 6.87
C VAL A 78 -20.12 -7.74 6.92
N TYR A 79 -19.36 -6.66 6.76
CA TYR A 79 -17.90 -6.69 6.84
C TYR A 79 -17.42 -7.12 8.23
N LEU A 80 -17.99 -6.54 9.29
CA LEU A 80 -17.61 -6.84 10.67
C LEU A 80 -17.97 -8.29 11.07
N LEU A 81 -19.13 -8.78 10.65
CA LEU A 81 -19.54 -10.18 10.82
C LEU A 81 -18.57 -11.13 10.13
N ALA A 82 -18.22 -10.83 8.88
CA ALA A 82 -17.31 -11.63 8.07
C ALA A 82 -15.92 -11.73 8.72
N LEU A 83 -15.33 -10.60 9.11
CA LEU A 83 -14.00 -10.57 9.69
C LEU A 83 -13.96 -11.25 11.05
N ARG A 84 -14.96 -11.02 11.90
CA ARG A 84 -15.11 -11.70 13.20
C ARG A 84 -15.16 -13.22 13.03
N ARG A 85 -15.98 -13.72 12.09
CA ARG A 85 -16.07 -15.16 11.80
C ARG A 85 -14.73 -15.68 11.26
N PHE A 86 -14.16 -15.02 10.27
CA PHE A 86 -12.92 -15.43 9.61
C PHE A 86 -11.76 -15.54 10.60
N GLN A 87 -11.62 -14.56 11.50
CA GLN A 87 -10.62 -14.59 12.57
C GLN A 87 -10.85 -15.70 13.60
N SER A 88 -12.06 -16.25 13.73
CA SER A 88 -12.37 -17.35 14.65
C SER A 88 -12.11 -18.75 14.08
N VAL A 89 -11.85 -18.87 12.77
CA VAL A 89 -11.53 -20.15 12.12
C VAL A 89 -10.24 -20.73 12.70
N ARG A 90 -10.20 -22.05 12.93
CA ARG A 90 -9.05 -22.73 13.56
C ARG A 90 -7.76 -22.44 12.79
N GLN A 91 -6.70 -22.06 13.49
CA GLN A 91 -5.45 -21.60 12.86
C GLN A 91 -4.73 -22.65 11.98
N ASN A 92 -5.07 -23.94 12.11
CA ASN A 92 -4.51 -25.01 11.27
C ASN A 92 -5.33 -25.26 10.00
N ASP A 93 -6.50 -24.64 9.84
CA ASP A 93 -7.27 -24.74 8.59
C ASP A 93 -6.59 -23.92 7.50
N LYS A 94 -6.39 -24.52 6.30
CA LYS A 94 -5.72 -23.91 5.13
C LYS A 94 -6.21 -22.49 4.80
N LEU A 95 -7.52 -22.26 4.94
CA LEU A 95 -8.19 -20.98 4.67
C LEU A 95 -8.55 -20.21 5.93
N SER A 96 -7.88 -20.48 7.05
CA SER A 96 -8.01 -19.64 8.25
C SER A 96 -7.31 -18.30 8.04
N TYR A 97 -7.74 -17.30 8.82
CA TYR A 97 -7.09 -16.00 8.86
C TYR A 97 -5.59 -16.16 9.12
N TYR A 98 -5.22 -17.01 10.08
CA TYR A 98 -3.82 -17.30 10.41
C TYR A 98 -3.02 -17.85 9.22
N GLN A 99 -3.51 -18.89 8.54
CA GLN A 99 -2.78 -19.48 7.40
C GLN A 99 -2.65 -18.50 6.23
N ILE A 100 -3.71 -17.75 5.91
CA ILE A 100 -3.68 -16.78 4.80
C ILE A 100 -2.76 -15.60 5.13
N CYS A 101 -2.81 -15.06 6.36
CA CYS A 101 -1.86 -14.05 6.82
C CYS A 101 -0.41 -14.59 6.83
N GLY A 102 -0.24 -15.87 7.19
CA GLY A 102 1.05 -16.54 7.22
C GLY A 102 1.72 -16.74 5.85
N ILE A 103 0.99 -16.63 4.72
CA ILE A 103 1.59 -16.64 3.38
C ILE A 103 2.61 -15.51 3.22
N HIS A 104 2.31 -14.33 3.77
CA HIS A 104 3.18 -13.16 3.64
C HIS A 104 4.55 -13.39 4.31
N GLY A 105 4.58 -14.04 5.46
CA GLY A 105 5.73 -14.10 6.34
C GLY A 105 5.79 -15.38 7.15
N ARG A 106 5.97 -15.24 8.47
CA ARG A 106 6.01 -16.40 9.38
C ARG A 106 4.65 -17.12 9.35
N PRO A 107 4.63 -18.47 9.45
CA PRO A 107 5.73 -19.32 9.91
C PRO A 107 6.77 -19.78 8.87
N PHE A 108 6.75 -19.28 7.63
CA PHE A 108 7.62 -19.78 6.54
C PHE A 108 7.38 -21.26 6.25
N VAL A 109 6.11 -21.61 6.02
CA VAL A 109 5.67 -22.98 5.71
C VAL A 109 5.03 -23.06 4.34
N SER A 110 4.96 -24.28 3.81
CA SER A 110 4.20 -24.58 2.59
C SER A 110 2.74 -24.18 2.72
N TRP A 111 2.19 -23.61 1.66
CA TRP A 111 0.77 -23.33 1.54
C TRP A 111 0.24 -23.88 0.21
N ASP A 112 -0.91 -24.55 0.28
CA ASP A 112 -1.64 -25.10 -0.88
C ASP A 112 -0.77 -25.94 -1.84
N GLY A 113 0.12 -26.77 -1.31
CA GLY A 113 0.96 -27.68 -2.11
C GLY A 113 2.25 -27.06 -2.67
N VAL A 114 2.52 -25.77 -2.41
CA VAL A 114 3.76 -25.13 -2.82
C VAL A 114 4.86 -25.39 -1.80
N SER A 115 5.93 -26.06 -2.22
CA SER A 115 7.11 -26.37 -1.39
C SER A 115 8.16 -25.26 -1.45
N GLN A 116 9.02 -25.18 -0.44
CA GLN A 116 10.13 -24.23 -0.42
C GLN A 116 11.03 -24.48 -1.64
N GLY A 117 11.35 -23.41 -2.37
CA GLY A 117 12.23 -23.48 -3.53
C GLY A 117 13.69 -23.69 -3.14
N ASP A 118 14.50 -24.19 -4.07
CA ASP A 118 15.95 -24.28 -3.87
C ASP A 118 16.57 -22.89 -3.67
N GLY A 119 17.23 -22.70 -2.52
CA GLY A 119 17.74 -21.40 -2.08
C GLY A 119 16.67 -20.38 -1.65
N GLY A 120 15.39 -20.77 -1.57
CA GLY A 120 14.32 -19.94 -1.03
C GLY A 120 14.39 -19.82 0.50
N PHE A 121 13.91 -18.72 1.06
CA PHE A 121 13.88 -18.44 2.49
C PHE A 121 12.84 -17.38 2.82
N GLY A 122 12.34 -17.37 4.06
CA GLY A 122 11.36 -16.38 4.51
C GLY A 122 9.95 -16.66 3.99
N GLY A 123 9.13 -15.60 3.90
CA GLY A 123 7.75 -15.70 3.42
C GLY A 123 7.65 -15.65 1.89
N TYR A 124 6.44 -15.80 1.36
CA TYR A 124 6.22 -15.73 -0.10
C TYR A 124 6.23 -14.30 -0.65
N CYS A 125 6.07 -13.29 0.21
CA CYS A 125 5.87 -11.92 -0.23
C CYS A 125 7.04 -11.39 -1.07
N ALA A 126 6.73 -10.74 -2.19
CA ALA A 126 7.72 -10.15 -3.07
C ALA A 126 8.01 -8.70 -2.65
N HIS A 127 8.99 -8.48 -1.77
CA HIS A 127 9.48 -7.14 -1.41
C HIS A 127 10.81 -6.84 -2.08
N THR A 128 11.10 -5.56 -2.32
CA THR A 128 12.26 -5.07 -3.06
C THR A 128 12.34 -5.81 -4.40
N SER A 129 11.21 -5.87 -5.10
CA SER A 129 10.99 -6.72 -6.26
C SER A 129 10.06 -6.05 -7.25
N ASN A 130 10.33 -6.20 -8.55
CA ASN A 130 9.42 -5.74 -9.61
C ASN A 130 8.06 -6.45 -9.56
N LEU A 131 7.93 -7.58 -8.85
CA LEU A 131 6.66 -8.27 -8.65
C LEU A 131 5.84 -7.73 -7.48
N PHE A 132 6.36 -6.82 -6.65
CA PHE A 132 5.71 -6.32 -5.42
C PHE A 132 4.24 -5.99 -5.62
N LEU A 133 3.92 -5.09 -6.56
CA LEU A 133 2.55 -4.65 -6.82
C LEU A 133 1.67 -5.79 -7.34
N SER A 134 2.17 -6.59 -8.30
CA SER A 134 1.40 -7.67 -8.90
C SER A 134 1.20 -8.87 -7.97
N TRP A 135 2.14 -9.16 -7.07
CA TRP A 135 2.06 -10.30 -6.15
C TRP A 135 1.01 -10.08 -5.06
N HIS A 136 0.91 -8.86 -4.53
CA HIS A 136 -0.07 -8.51 -3.49
C HIS A 136 -1.51 -8.48 -4.05
N ARG A 137 -1.72 -8.38 -5.36
CA ARG A 137 -3.05 -8.37 -5.98
C ARG A 137 -3.83 -9.70 -5.83
N PRO A 138 -3.34 -10.87 -6.28
CA PRO A 138 -3.98 -12.15 -6.01
C PRO A 138 -3.99 -12.49 -4.50
N TYR A 139 -3.04 -11.95 -3.72
CA TYR A 139 -3.09 -12.10 -2.26
C TYR A 139 -4.33 -11.44 -1.65
N LEU A 140 -4.60 -10.19 -2.05
CA LEU A 140 -5.82 -9.47 -1.68
C LEU A 140 -7.08 -10.15 -2.21
N ALA A 141 -7.03 -10.71 -3.42
CA ALA A 141 -8.16 -11.46 -3.99
C ALA A 141 -8.47 -12.73 -3.19
N LEU A 142 -7.46 -13.49 -2.76
CA LEU A 142 -7.61 -14.65 -1.87
C LEU A 142 -8.26 -14.24 -0.54
N PHE A 143 -7.74 -13.19 0.10
CA PHE A 143 -8.30 -12.71 1.37
C PHE A 143 -9.77 -12.29 1.21
N GLU A 144 -10.08 -11.53 0.16
CA GLU A 144 -11.45 -11.05 -0.12
C GLU A 144 -12.41 -12.20 -0.47
N GLU A 145 -11.96 -13.20 -1.22
CA GLU A 145 -12.75 -14.39 -1.55
C GLU A 145 -13.17 -15.14 -0.28
N VAL A 146 -12.22 -15.39 0.62
CA VAL A 146 -12.48 -16.11 1.88
C VAL A 146 -13.27 -15.25 2.87
N LEU A 147 -13.04 -13.94 2.91
CA LEU A 147 -13.86 -12.99 3.67
C LEU A 147 -15.32 -13.02 3.19
N TYR A 148 -15.56 -13.00 1.88
CA TYR A 148 -16.90 -13.06 1.28
C TYR A 148 -17.63 -14.36 1.67
N LEU A 149 -16.93 -15.50 1.62
CA LEU A 149 -17.50 -16.79 2.05
C LEU A 149 -17.89 -16.76 3.53
N ASN A 150 -17.02 -16.23 4.40
CA ASN A 150 -17.33 -16.05 5.82
C ASN A 150 -18.52 -15.11 6.05
N ALA A 151 -18.65 -14.04 5.25
CA ALA A 151 -19.80 -13.14 5.28
C ALA A 151 -21.11 -13.89 4.98
N ARG A 152 -21.12 -14.69 3.91
CA ARG A 152 -22.29 -15.46 3.50
C ARG A 152 -22.71 -16.47 4.57
N GLU A 153 -21.76 -17.18 5.17
CA GLU A 153 -22.05 -18.09 6.29
C GLU A 153 -22.58 -17.34 7.51
N ALA A 154 -21.97 -16.21 7.89
CA ALA A 154 -22.44 -15.39 9.01
C ALA A 154 -23.87 -14.86 8.80
N ILE A 155 -24.22 -14.42 7.58
CA ILE A 155 -25.57 -13.99 7.22
C ILE A 155 -26.57 -15.16 7.29
N SER A 156 -26.13 -16.38 6.97
CA SER A 156 -27.00 -17.56 6.98
C SER A 156 -27.50 -17.94 8.39
N GLU A 157 -26.77 -17.52 9.44
CA GLU A 157 -27.14 -17.74 10.85
C GLU A 157 -28.28 -16.81 11.32
N PHE A 158 -28.61 -15.76 10.57
CA PHE A 158 -29.75 -14.91 10.88
C PHE A 158 -31.07 -15.66 10.58
N PRO A 159 -32.11 -15.46 11.41
CA PRO A 159 -33.45 -15.91 11.08
C PRO A 159 -33.90 -15.39 9.70
N ALA A 160 -34.72 -16.16 9.00
CA ALA A 160 -35.34 -15.68 7.77
C ALA A 160 -36.18 -14.42 8.05
N GLY A 161 -36.02 -13.40 7.21
CA GLY A 161 -36.71 -12.12 7.36
C GLY A 161 -35.93 -10.95 6.76
N GLU A 162 -36.50 -9.76 6.88
CA GLU A 162 -36.03 -8.54 6.20
C GLU A 162 -34.53 -8.26 6.42
N LEU A 163 -34.04 -8.37 7.66
CA LEU A 163 -32.64 -8.08 7.96
C LEU A 163 -31.67 -9.03 7.23
N ARG A 164 -31.98 -10.33 7.18
CA ARG A 164 -31.19 -11.31 6.45
C ARG A 164 -31.23 -11.02 4.95
N ASP A 165 -32.38 -10.63 4.41
CA ASP A 165 -32.54 -10.29 3.00
C ASP A 165 -31.72 -9.04 2.64
N ARG A 166 -31.77 -7.99 3.46
CA ARG A 166 -30.93 -6.79 3.29
C ARG A 166 -29.45 -7.12 3.31
N TYR A 167 -28.98 -7.95 4.24
CA TYR A 167 -27.58 -8.35 4.28
C TYR A 167 -27.15 -9.18 3.07
N ASN A 168 -28.02 -10.08 2.58
CA ASN A 168 -27.75 -10.79 1.32
C ASN A 168 -27.65 -9.83 0.13
N ILE A 169 -28.52 -8.83 0.05
CA ILE A 169 -28.48 -7.78 -0.98
C ILE A 169 -27.18 -6.98 -0.85
N ALA A 170 -26.85 -6.49 0.34
CA ALA A 170 -25.64 -5.72 0.61
C ALA A 170 -24.37 -6.51 0.22
N LEU A 171 -24.35 -7.81 0.52
CA LEU A 171 -23.23 -8.71 0.17
C LEU A 171 -22.99 -8.79 -1.34
N THR A 172 -24.03 -8.73 -2.19
CA THR A 172 -23.85 -8.84 -3.66
C THR A 172 -22.90 -7.80 -4.24
N THR A 173 -22.90 -6.59 -3.68
CA THR A 173 -22.05 -5.47 -4.11
C THR A 173 -20.89 -5.20 -3.16
N PHE A 174 -20.77 -5.97 -2.07
CA PHE A 174 -19.72 -5.81 -1.08
C PHE A 174 -18.36 -6.21 -1.66
N ARG A 175 -17.36 -5.37 -1.39
CA ARG A 175 -15.93 -5.61 -1.61
C ARG A 175 -15.18 -5.09 -0.38
N MET A 176 -14.07 -5.72 -0.02
CA MET A 176 -13.30 -5.30 1.15
C MET A 176 -12.83 -3.84 0.99
N PRO A 177 -12.87 -3.02 2.04
CA PRO A 177 -12.55 -1.61 1.89
C PRO A 177 -11.03 -1.38 1.77
N TYR A 178 -10.66 -0.17 1.33
CA TYR A 178 -9.29 0.34 1.41
C TYR A 178 -9.21 1.48 2.43
N TRP A 179 -8.01 1.70 2.97
CA TRP A 179 -7.72 2.84 3.85
C TRP A 179 -6.84 3.87 3.12
N ASP A 180 -7.42 5.02 2.80
CA ASP A 180 -6.69 6.13 2.19
C ASP A 180 -5.98 6.97 3.26
N TRP A 181 -4.69 6.71 3.44
CA TRP A 181 -3.83 7.40 4.38
C TRP A 181 -3.22 8.71 3.82
N ALA A 182 -3.40 9.00 2.53
CA ALA A 182 -2.85 10.19 1.87
C ALA A 182 -3.88 11.30 1.67
N ALA A 183 -5.15 10.92 1.49
CA ALA A 183 -6.23 11.88 1.28
C ALA A 183 -6.42 12.81 2.49
N VAL A 184 -6.93 14.01 2.23
CA VAL A 184 -7.39 14.90 3.30
C VAL A 184 -8.60 14.24 3.98
N PRO A 185 -8.53 13.89 5.28
CA PRO A 185 -9.64 13.23 5.95
C PRO A 185 -10.86 14.17 6.06
N PRO A 186 -12.08 13.64 6.22
CA PRO A 186 -13.25 14.42 6.58
C PRO A 186 -12.99 15.33 7.79
N SER A 187 -13.65 16.50 7.82
CA SER A 187 -13.55 17.43 8.95
C SER A 187 -13.90 16.75 10.27
N GLY A 188 -13.07 16.93 11.30
CA GLY A 188 -13.22 16.27 12.60
C GLY A 188 -12.68 14.84 12.67
N GLN A 189 -11.98 14.37 11.62
CA GLN A 189 -11.33 13.06 11.61
C GLN A 189 -9.84 13.18 11.29
N GLY A 190 -9.06 12.24 11.82
CA GLY A 190 -7.66 12.04 11.45
C GLY A 190 -7.50 11.09 10.27
N SER A 191 -6.26 10.92 9.83
CA SER A 191 -5.80 10.06 8.75
C SER A 191 -6.09 8.58 9.06
N LEU A 192 -5.91 8.15 10.30
CA LEU A 192 -6.34 6.84 10.80
C LEU A 192 -7.85 6.86 11.14
N PRO A 193 -8.71 6.09 10.46
CA PRO A 193 -10.14 6.05 10.76
C PRO A 193 -10.44 5.63 12.20
N TRP A 194 -11.53 6.17 12.75
CA TRP A 194 -12.02 5.86 14.09
C TRP A 194 -12.26 4.37 14.33
N SER A 195 -12.87 3.70 13.35
CA SER A 195 -13.17 2.27 13.39
C SER A 195 -11.93 1.38 13.51
N LEU A 196 -10.74 1.90 13.19
CA LEU A 196 -9.48 1.17 13.33
C LEU A 196 -8.79 1.43 14.68
N GLN A 197 -9.21 2.46 15.41
CA GLN A 197 -8.58 2.88 16.67
C GLN A 197 -9.24 2.26 17.90
N ARG A 198 -10.55 2.07 17.87
CA ARG A 198 -11.35 1.71 19.06
C ARG A 198 -11.27 0.21 19.38
N PRO A 199 -11.16 -0.18 20.66
CA PRO A 199 -11.02 -1.58 21.07
C PRO A 199 -12.31 -2.39 20.92
N THR A 200 -13.47 -1.74 20.90
CA THR A 200 -14.78 -2.39 20.73
C THR A 200 -15.63 -1.71 19.67
N ILE A 201 -16.59 -2.46 19.14
CA ILE A 201 -17.50 -2.04 18.08
C ILE A 201 -18.86 -2.70 18.27
N ASP A 202 -19.93 -1.98 17.94
CA ASP A 202 -21.26 -2.57 17.87
C ASP A 202 -21.40 -3.41 16.60
N ILE A 203 -21.88 -4.65 16.77
CA ILE A 203 -22.23 -5.55 15.67
C ILE A 203 -23.64 -6.08 15.92
N THR A 204 -24.49 -6.01 14.92
CA THR A 204 -25.78 -6.71 14.89
C THR A 204 -25.55 -8.18 14.63
N LEU A 205 -25.81 -9.02 15.64
CA LEU A 205 -25.80 -10.48 15.59
C LEU A 205 -27.24 -11.02 15.44
N PRO A 206 -27.45 -12.34 15.19
CA PRO A 206 -28.80 -12.91 15.05
C PRO A 206 -29.75 -12.64 16.24
N LYS A 207 -29.22 -12.42 17.44
CA LYS A 207 -29.99 -12.15 18.67
C LYS A 207 -30.09 -10.65 19.02
N GLY A 208 -29.56 -9.77 18.19
CA GLY A 208 -29.54 -8.32 18.42
C GLY A 208 -28.15 -7.71 18.35
N THR A 209 -28.10 -6.39 18.49
CA THR A 209 -26.85 -5.61 18.48
C THR A 209 -26.15 -5.69 19.82
N VAL A 210 -24.85 -5.98 19.79
CA VAL A 210 -24.00 -6.09 20.98
C VAL A 210 -22.66 -5.39 20.74
N ASN A 211 -22.12 -4.80 21.81
CA ASN A 211 -20.76 -4.26 21.79
C ASN A 211 -19.75 -5.40 22.00
N VAL A 212 -18.80 -5.54 21.08
CA VAL A 212 -17.85 -6.67 21.07
C VAL A 212 -16.43 -6.20 20.80
N PRO A 213 -15.39 -7.02 21.08
CA PRO A 213 -14.04 -6.74 20.62
C PRO A 213 -14.01 -6.47 19.13
N ASN A 214 -13.35 -5.39 18.74
CA ASN A 214 -13.33 -4.92 17.37
C ASN A 214 -12.39 -5.77 16.50
N PRO A 215 -12.90 -6.51 15.49
CA PRO A 215 -12.05 -7.35 14.66
C PRO A 215 -11.09 -6.55 13.77
N LEU A 216 -11.26 -5.22 13.68
CA LEU A 216 -10.33 -4.31 12.99
C LEU A 216 -9.22 -3.75 13.90
N PHE A 217 -9.36 -3.91 15.22
CA PHE A 217 -8.40 -3.36 16.19
C PHE A 217 -7.15 -4.24 16.32
N SER A 218 -7.35 -5.55 16.43
CA SER A 218 -6.26 -6.53 16.50
C SER A 218 -6.77 -7.92 16.11
N TYR A 219 -5.84 -8.80 15.73
CA TYR A 219 -6.08 -10.24 15.65
C TYR A 219 -5.58 -10.90 16.93
N THR A 220 -6.41 -11.74 17.56
CA THR A 220 -6.01 -12.52 18.75
C THR A 220 -5.71 -13.95 18.34
N PHE A 221 -4.52 -14.43 18.67
CA PHE A 221 -4.09 -15.78 18.34
C PHE A 221 -4.76 -16.82 19.24
N HIS A 222 -5.18 -17.96 18.68
CA HIS A 222 -5.87 -19.04 19.40
C HIS A 222 -5.44 -20.44 18.90
N PRO A 223 -4.39 -21.04 19.50
CA PRO A 223 -3.52 -20.49 20.55
C PRO A 223 -2.45 -19.55 19.99
N LEU A 224 -1.77 -18.81 20.87
CA LEU A 224 -0.54 -18.07 20.53
C LEU A 224 0.53 -19.03 19.96
N PRO A 225 0.92 -18.91 18.68
CA PRO A 225 1.82 -19.86 18.03
C PRO A 225 3.29 -19.55 18.34
N LYS A 226 3.71 -19.86 19.57
CA LYS A 226 5.06 -19.51 20.07
C LYS A 226 6.20 -20.06 19.19
N SER A 227 6.06 -21.30 18.71
CA SER A 227 7.06 -21.94 17.82
C SER A 227 7.28 -21.17 16.53
N ASP A 228 6.21 -20.58 16.01
CA ASP A 228 6.15 -19.98 14.69
C ASP A 228 6.81 -18.59 14.70
N PHE A 229 6.80 -17.94 15.86
CA PHE A 229 7.26 -16.57 16.05
C PHE A 229 8.69 -16.45 16.60
N GLY A 230 9.35 -17.55 16.94
CA GLY A 230 10.71 -17.55 17.47
C GLY A 230 10.78 -17.09 18.94
N SER A 231 11.95 -16.63 19.40
CA SER A 231 12.21 -16.32 20.82
C SER A 231 12.16 -14.83 21.16
N ASN A 232 11.33 -14.04 20.47
CA ASN A 232 11.20 -12.58 20.66
C ASN A 232 9.83 -12.21 21.29
N GLU A 233 9.61 -10.91 21.50
CA GLU A 233 8.38 -10.38 22.12
C GLU A 233 7.08 -10.78 21.38
N PHE A 234 7.14 -11.05 20.08
CA PHE A 234 5.99 -11.53 19.30
C PHE A 234 5.49 -12.90 19.78
N SER A 235 6.36 -13.73 20.38
CA SER A 235 6.00 -15.04 20.94
C SER A 235 5.26 -14.99 22.29
N ILE A 236 5.13 -13.80 22.89
CA ILE A 236 4.45 -13.60 24.18
C ILE A 236 3.23 -12.68 24.10
N TRP A 237 3.02 -12.01 22.97
CA TRP A 237 1.85 -11.16 22.75
C TRP A 237 0.67 -11.99 22.24
N PRO A 238 -0.45 -12.07 22.98
CA PRO A 238 -1.59 -12.90 22.58
C PRO A 238 -2.35 -12.33 21.38
N SER A 239 -2.12 -11.07 21.02
CA SER A 239 -2.77 -10.39 19.91
C SER A 239 -1.78 -9.51 19.16
N THR A 240 -2.13 -9.13 17.93
CA THR A 240 -1.38 -8.13 17.18
C THR A 240 -1.41 -6.79 17.89
N LEU A 241 -0.26 -6.12 17.93
CA LEU A 241 -0.06 -4.82 18.58
C LEU A 241 0.49 -3.81 17.59
N ARG A 242 0.02 -2.57 17.72
CA ARG A 242 0.45 -1.39 16.96
C ARG A 242 1.08 -0.40 17.93
N ASP A 243 2.34 -0.03 17.69
CA ASP A 243 3.17 0.77 18.60
C ASP A 243 3.03 0.32 20.08
N PRO A 244 3.46 -0.91 20.41
CA PRO A 244 3.23 -1.48 21.73
C PRO A 244 3.77 -0.59 22.86
N SER A 245 3.05 -0.52 23.98
CA SER A 245 3.43 0.27 25.16
C SER A 245 4.64 -0.28 25.93
N SER A 246 4.95 -1.56 25.76
CA SER A 246 6.11 -2.25 26.35
C SER A 246 6.47 -3.51 25.55
N LYS A 247 7.52 -4.21 25.97
CA LYS A 247 7.91 -5.54 25.44
C LYS A 247 7.39 -6.71 26.29
N THR A 248 6.48 -6.46 27.23
CA THR A 248 5.94 -7.49 28.14
C THR A 248 4.64 -8.07 27.59
N SER A 249 4.18 -9.20 28.15
CA SER A 249 2.98 -9.90 27.69
C SER A 249 1.67 -9.11 27.87
N ASN A 250 1.67 -8.08 28.71
CA ASN A 250 0.53 -7.18 28.94
C ASN A 250 0.59 -5.88 28.13
N ALA A 251 1.47 -5.80 27.13
CA ALA A 251 1.55 -4.64 26.23
C ALA A 251 0.22 -4.39 25.51
N THR A 252 -0.05 -3.12 25.25
CA THR A 252 -1.25 -2.64 24.56
C THR A 252 -0.87 -1.77 23.37
N SER A 253 -1.73 -1.71 22.36
CA SER A 253 -1.53 -0.79 21.21
C SER A 253 -1.71 0.67 21.64
N ARG A 254 -0.86 1.56 21.13
CA ARG A 254 -0.94 3.02 21.34
C ARG A 254 -1.48 3.73 20.10
N ASN A 255 -2.72 3.40 19.74
CA ASN A 255 -3.38 3.91 18.53
C ASN A 255 -3.55 5.43 18.53
N ASP A 256 -3.62 6.06 19.70
CA ASP A 256 -3.63 7.50 19.91
C ASP A 256 -2.33 8.17 19.39
N ILE A 257 -1.17 7.59 19.72
CA ILE A 257 0.13 8.06 19.24
C ILE A 257 0.25 7.84 17.74
N ILE A 258 -0.15 6.66 17.25
CA ILE A 258 -0.12 6.34 15.82
C ILE A 258 -0.99 7.31 15.02
N ALA A 259 -2.18 7.65 15.52
CA ALA A 259 -3.06 8.61 14.88
C ALA A 259 -2.38 9.98 14.72
N LEU A 260 -1.71 10.48 15.76
CA LEU A 260 -0.94 11.73 15.71
C LEU A 260 0.23 11.64 14.73
N VAL A 261 0.97 10.52 14.72
CA VAL A 261 2.08 10.29 13.77
C VAL A 261 1.60 10.37 12.33
N LEU A 262 0.50 9.69 12.01
CA LEU A 262 -0.09 9.69 10.68
C LEU A 262 -0.64 11.07 10.31
N ASP A 263 -1.29 11.78 11.23
CA ASP A 263 -1.82 13.13 11.01
C ASP A 263 -0.71 14.14 10.71
N GLY A 264 0.39 14.09 11.46
CA GLY A 264 1.56 14.95 11.22
C GLY A 264 2.26 14.67 9.89
N ASN A 265 2.29 13.42 9.43
CA ASN A 265 2.95 13.04 8.17
C ASN A 265 2.04 13.06 6.93
N ARG A 266 0.71 13.16 7.10
CA ARG A 266 -0.28 13.04 6.02
C ARG A 266 0.01 13.98 4.84
N ALA A 267 0.38 15.23 5.11
CA ALA A 267 0.71 16.21 4.07
C ALA A 267 1.88 15.75 3.19
N ASN A 268 2.89 15.13 3.78
CA ASN A 268 4.02 14.57 3.05
C ASN A 268 3.62 13.35 2.23
N MET A 269 2.86 12.43 2.84
CA MET A 269 2.32 11.24 2.16
C MET A 269 1.46 11.62 0.95
N GLN A 270 0.64 12.66 1.05
CA GLN A 270 -0.13 13.23 -0.07
C GLN A 270 0.78 13.74 -1.19
N SER A 271 1.81 14.52 -0.84
CA SER A 271 2.81 15.04 -1.79
C SER A 271 3.48 13.91 -2.58
N ARG A 272 3.88 12.85 -1.88
CA ARG A 272 4.54 11.69 -2.48
C ARG A 272 3.61 10.89 -3.41
N VAL A 273 2.38 10.59 -2.96
CA VAL A 273 1.36 9.94 -3.81
C VAL A 273 1.09 10.76 -5.06
N TYR A 274 0.91 12.07 -4.91
CA TYR A 274 0.68 12.95 -6.05
C TYR A 274 1.87 12.96 -7.01
N GLY A 275 3.10 13.03 -6.50
CA GLY A 275 4.31 12.97 -7.32
C GLY A 275 4.41 11.70 -8.16
N ILE A 276 4.10 10.54 -7.59
CA ILE A 276 4.09 9.26 -8.31
C ILE A 276 2.99 9.23 -9.37
N LEU A 277 1.75 9.55 -9.01
CA LEU A 277 0.62 9.46 -9.96
C LEU A 277 0.70 10.49 -11.08
N ALA A 278 1.22 11.69 -10.79
CA ALA A 278 1.25 12.78 -11.75
C ALA A 278 2.47 12.77 -12.67
N MET A 279 3.64 12.32 -12.19
CA MET A 279 4.93 12.55 -12.88
C MET A 279 5.77 11.29 -13.13
N GLN A 280 5.46 10.13 -12.54
CA GLN A 280 6.20 8.89 -12.79
C GLN A 280 5.44 7.98 -13.75
N HIS A 281 6.06 7.70 -14.91
CA HIS A 281 5.41 6.97 -16.00
C HIS A 281 5.99 5.55 -16.22
N GLU A 282 7.05 5.20 -15.49
CA GLU A 282 7.73 3.91 -15.63
C GLU A 282 7.43 2.96 -14.47
N TYR A 283 6.98 1.75 -14.79
CA TYR A 283 6.63 0.73 -13.81
C TYR A 283 7.83 0.40 -12.91
N THR A 284 9.03 0.31 -13.49
CA THR A 284 10.26 -0.03 -12.76
C THR A 284 10.64 0.98 -11.68
N GLN A 285 10.19 2.24 -11.82
CA GLN A 285 10.40 3.30 -10.84
C GLN A 285 9.38 3.20 -9.70
N ILE A 286 8.11 2.94 -10.03
CA ILE A 286 7.05 2.95 -9.03
C ILE A 286 6.87 1.60 -8.30
N SER A 287 7.37 0.50 -8.86
CA SER A 287 7.07 -0.85 -8.38
C SER A 287 7.76 -1.23 -7.09
N SER A 288 8.99 -0.76 -6.89
CA SER A 288 9.85 -1.23 -5.80
C SER A 288 10.82 -0.16 -5.34
N ASP A 289 11.33 -0.28 -4.12
CA ASP A 289 12.35 0.61 -3.51
C ASP A 289 13.77 0.46 -4.10
N LEU A 290 13.97 -0.41 -5.09
CA LEU A 290 15.26 -0.63 -5.76
C LEU A 290 15.74 0.50 -6.66
N ALA A 291 14.83 1.29 -7.23
CA ALA A 291 15.20 2.35 -8.15
C ALA A 291 15.37 3.68 -7.39
N PRO A 292 16.30 4.56 -7.78
CA PRO A 292 16.44 5.88 -7.17
C PRO A 292 15.13 6.68 -7.23
N GLY A 293 14.84 7.42 -6.15
CA GLY A 293 13.61 8.19 -6.01
C GLY A 293 12.56 7.52 -5.12
N ASP A 294 11.31 7.92 -5.32
CA ASP A 294 10.16 7.41 -4.55
C ASP A 294 9.42 6.30 -5.31
N SER A 295 8.77 5.42 -4.58
CA SER A 295 8.01 4.30 -5.15
C SER A 295 6.77 4.00 -4.30
N LEU A 296 5.84 3.22 -4.87
CA LEU A 296 4.69 2.75 -4.09
C LEU A 296 5.13 1.82 -2.96
N GLU A 297 6.23 1.09 -3.12
CA GLU A 297 6.82 0.27 -2.04
C GLU A 297 7.42 1.16 -0.92
N SER A 298 8.12 2.24 -1.26
CA SER A 298 8.66 3.17 -0.24
C SER A 298 7.56 3.87 0.57
N LEU A 299 6.45 4.22 -0.08
CA LEU A 299 5.25 4.74 0.57
C LEU A 299 4.60 3.71 1.51
N HIS A 300 4.46 2.49 1.00
CA HIS A 300 3.99 1.34 1.76
C HIS A 300 4.84 1.11 3.02
N ASP A 301 6.16 1.07 2.89
CA ASP A 301 7.11 0.87 3.98
C ASP A 301 6.97 1.94 5.07
N THR A 302 6.72 3.19 4.65
CA THR A 302 6.48 4.31 5.57
C THR A 302 5.22 4.09 6.41
N ILE A 303 4.12 3.61 5.83
CA ILE A 303 2.88 3.33 6.57
C ILE A 303 3.04 2.13 7.48
N HIS A 304 3.70 1.06 7.02
CA HIS A 304 4.04 -0.09 7.84
C HIS A 304 4.80 0.31 9.12
N ASN A 305 5.84 1.14 8.96
CA ASN A 305 6.62 1.63 10.09
C ASN A 305 5.83 2.57 10.99
N SER A 306 5.03 3.47 10.42
CA SER A 306 4.23 4.45 11.17
C SER A 306 3.15 3.79 12.02
N VAL A 307 2.49 2.76 11.49
CA VAL A 307 1.46 1.99 12.21
C VAL A 307 2.09 1.01 13.19
N GLY A 308 3.18 0.36 12.77
CA GLY A 308 3.80 -0.68 13.57
C GLY A 308 4.53 -0.13 14.78
N GLY A 309 5.30 0.95 14.65
CA GLY A 309 6.26 1.33 15.67
C GLY A 309 7.23 0.17 15.92
N SER A 310 7.18 -0.43 17.11
CA SER A 310 7.89 -1.70 17.43
C SER A 310 6.99 -2.95 17.41
N GLY A 311 5.78 -2.85 16.87
CA GLY A 311 4.75 -3.88 16.82
C GLY A 311 4.73 -4.66 15.51
N HIS A 312 3.58 -5.28 15.20
CA HIS A 312 3.49 -6.26 14.10
C HIS A 312 3.60 -5.60 12.73
N MET A 313 2.92 -4.46 12.52
CA MET A 313 2.89 -3.78 11.22
C MET A 313 4.26 -3.28 10.75
N SER A 314 5.27 -3.12 11.61
CA SER A 314 6.60 -2.64 11.22
C SER A 314 7.59 -3.77 10.93
N ILE A 315 7.14 -5.03 10.91
CA ILE A 315 7.98 -6.20 10.68
C ILE A 315 7.38 -7.08 9.60
N LEU A 316 8.09 -7.22 8.47
CA LEU A 316 7.62 -7.97 7.29
C LEU A 316 7.06 -9.36 7.64
N ALA A 317 7.75 -10.07 8.53
CA ALA A 317 7.39 -11.44 8.89
C ALA A 317 6.07 -11.57 9.67
N TYR A 318 5.56 -10.49 10.29
CA TYR A 318 4.38 -10.53 11.17
C TYR A 318 3.26 -9.57 10.76
N SER A 319 3.54 -8.60 9.87
CA SER A 319 2.63 -7.49 9.56
C SER A 319 1.26 -7.95 9.07
N ALA A 320 1.21 -8.99 8.24
CA ALA A 320 -0.03 -9.51 7.67
C ALA A 320 -1.04 -10.03 8.69
N PHE A 321 -0.63 -10.36 9.91
CA PHE A 321 -1.58 -10.76 10.96
C PHE A 321 -2.44 -9.59 11.45
N ASP A 322 -1.96 -8.35 11.39
CA ASP A 322 -2.75 -7.20 11.85
C ASP A 322 -3.88 -6.90 10.84
N PRO A 323 -5.15 -6.78 11.26
CA PRO A 323 -6.27 -6.53 10.35
C PRO A 323 -6.12 -5.28 9.47
N ILE A 324 -5.36 -4.27 9.90
CA ILE A 324 -5.13 -3.05 9.10
C ILE A 324 -4.24 -3.30 7.87
N PHE A 325 -3.49 -4.40 7.85
CA PHE A 325 -2.64 -4.79 6.73
C PHE A 325 -3.44 -4.86 5.43
N MET A 326 -4.59 -5.54 5.44
CA MET A 326 -5.39 -5.75 4.23
C MET A 326 -5.98 -4.44 3.71
N LEU A 327 -6.36 -3.52 4.61
CA LEU A 327 -6.85 -2.18 4.26
C LEU A 327 -5.74 -1.31 3.64
N HIS A 328 -4.54 -1.39 4.21
CA HIS A 328 -3.36 -0.70 3.71
C HIS A 328 -2.98 -1.21 2.30
N HIS A 329 -2.86 -2.52 2.13
CA HIS A 329 -2.52 -3.15 0.85
C HIS A 329 -3.61 -2.95 -0.21
N ALA A 330 -4.89 -2.92 0.18
CA ALA A 330 -5.98 -2.56 -0.72
C ALA A 330 -5.85 -1.13 -1.27
N ASN A 331 -5.29 -0.19 -0.51
CA ASN A 331 -4.97 1.15 -0.99
C ASN A 331 -3.72 1.17 -1.87
N VAL A 332 -2.70 0.36 -1.57
CA VAL A 332 -1.52 0.21 -2.46
C VAL A 332 -1.95 -0.33 -3.83
N ASP A 333 -2.80 -1.37 -3.86
CA ASP A 333 -3.38 -1.90 -5.10
C ASP A 333 -4.28 -0.87 -5.82
N ARG A 334 -4.99 -0.01 -5.06
CA ARG A 334 -5.76 1.10 -5.63
C ARG A 334 -4.87 2.10 -6.35
N LEU A 335 -3.80 2.56 -5.69
CA LEU A 335 -2.85 3.49 -6.29
C LEU A 335 -2.18 2.88 -7.52
N PHE A 336 -1.86 1.59 -7.48
CA PHE A 336 -1.35 0.86 -8.64
C PHE A 336 -2.39 0.80 -9.78
N ALA A 337 -3.66 0.49 -9.49
CA ALA A 337 -4.70 0.43 -10.51
C ALA A 337 -4.95 1.81 -11.18
N ILE A 338 -4.92 2.89 -10.39
CA ILE A 338 -4.98 4.28 -10.91
C ILE A 338 -3.76 4.55 -11.80
N TRP A 339 -2.56 4.20 -11.34
CA TRP A 339 -1.34 4.37 -12.11
C TRP A 339 -1.36 3.58 -13.42
N GLN A 340 -1.86 2.33 -13.42
CA GLN A 340 -2.00 1.52 -14.64
C GLN A 340 -2.95 2.17 -15.66
N ALA A 341 -4.03 2.79 -15.19
CA ALA A 341 -4.98 3.49 -16.06
C ALA A 341 -4.37 4.79 -16.65
N LEU A 342 -3.48 5.45 -15.92
CA LEU A 342 -2.72 6.61 -16.39
C LEU A 342 -1.56 6.20 -17.33
N ASN A 343 -0.99 5.01 -17.14
CA ASN A 343 0.21 4.53 -17.83
C ASN A 343 0.00 3.13 -18.46
N PRO A 344 -0.95 2.97 -19.41
CA PRO A 344 -1.39 1.66 -19.89
C PRO A 344 -0.33 0.85 -20.64
N ASN A 345 0.77 1.48 -21.04
CA ASN A 345 1.85 0.86 -21.82
C ASN A 345 3.09 0.49 -20.99
N SER A 346 3.18 0.92 -19.74
CA SER A 346 4.30 0.57 -18.86
C SER A 346 3.86 -0.51 -17.86
N TYR A 347 4.67 -1.56 -17.73
CA TYR A 347 4.35 -2.72 -16.90
C TYR A 347 5.60 -3.50 -16.50
N VAL A 348 5.42 -4.67 -15.86
CA VAL A 348 6.52 -5.52 -15.37
C VAL A 348 7.49 -5.86 -16.50
N THR A 349 8.75 -5.48 -16.31
CA THR A 349 9.88 -5.91 -17.15
C THR A 349 10.82 -6.82 -16.34
N PRO A 350 11.59 -7.70 -16.99
CA PRO A 350 12.56 -8.56 -16.31
C PRO A 350 13.49 -7.76 -15.38
N ARG A 351 13.57 -8.15 -14.11
CA ARG A 351 14.43 -7.51 -13.11
C ARG A 351 14.94 -8.56 -12.12
N LYS A 352 16.18 -8.39 -11.69
CA LYS A 352 16.80 -9.19 -10.63
C LYS A 352 16.28 -8.72 -9.27
N SER A 353 15.69 -9.62 -8.49
CA SER A 353 15.31 -9.36 -7.10
C SER A 353 16.46 -9.76 -6.19
N PRO A 354 16.97 -8.86 -5.32
CA PRO A 354 18.17 -9.15 -4.53
C PRO A 354 17.93 -10.17 -3.42
N TYR A 355 16.70 -10.28 -2.92
CA TYR A 355 16.38 -11.12 -1.77
C TYR A 355 15.64 -12.40 -2.16
N ALA A 356 15.74 -13.40 -1.28
CA ALA A 356 14.95 -14.61 -1.38
C ALA A 356 13.48 -14.33 -1.05
N THR A 357 12.60 -15.13 -1.64
CA THR A 357 11.27 -15.42 -1.12
C THR A 357 11.21 -16.91 -0.76
N PHE A 358 10.09 -17.40 -0.26
CA PHE A 358 9.91 -18.82 0.03
C PHE A 358 10.20 -19.72 -1.19
N THR A 359 9.90 -19.26 -2.40
CA THR A 359 10.01 -20.06 -3.64
C THR A 359 11.19 -19.65 -4.54
N TYR A 360 11.72 -18.43 -4.37
CA TYR A 360 12.80 -17.90 -5.22
C TYR A 360 14.04 -17.58 -4.40
N LYS A 361 15.20 -17.98 -4.92
CA LYS A 361 16.51 -17.63 -4.34
C LYS A 361 16.90 -16.17 -4.57
N PRO A 362 17.83 -15.62 -3.77
CA PRO A 362 18.41 -14.31 -4.03
C PRO A 362 18.95 -14.18 -5.45
N GLY A 363 18.69 -13.05 -6.08
CA GLY A 363 19.16 -12.76 -7.44
C GLY A 363 18.36 -13.45 -8.55
N PHE A 364 17.21 -14.04 -8.25
CA PHE A 364 16.28 -14.54 -9.27
C PHE A 364 15.80 -13.38 -10.16
N VAL A 365 15.74 -13.63 -11.48
CA VAL A 365 15.24 -12.64 -12.46
C VAL A 365 13.76 -12.93 -12.66
N SER A 366 12.92 -12.05 -12.14
CA SER A 366 11.47 -12.13 -12.29
C SER A 366 11.01 -11.30 -13.48
N ASP A 367 10.05 -11.80 -14.24
CA ASP A 367 9.39 -11.13 -15.35
C ASP A 367 7.85 -11.21 -15.23
N VAL A 368 7.15 -10.70 -16.24
CA VAL A 368 5.68 -10.63 -16.26
C VAL A 368 4.99 -12.00 -16.20
N ASN A 369 5.67 -13.09 -16.59
CA ASN A 369 5.14 -14.45 -16.63
C ASN A 369 5.62 -15.30 -15.43
N THR A 370 6.41 -14.71 -14.54
CA THR A 370 6.89 -15.40 -13.34
C THR A 370 5.70 -15.80 -12.46
N PRO A 371 5.60 -17.06 -12.01
CA PRO A 371 4.55 -17.50 -11.12
C PRO A 371 4.46 -16.67 -9.83
N LEU A 372 3.29 -16.11 -9.54
CA LEU A 372 2.99 -15.42 -8.30
C LEU A 372 2.58 -16.46 -7.24
N THR A 373 3.56 -17.26 -6.80
CA THR A 373 3.31 -18.30 -5.80
C THR A 373 2.90 -17.69 -4.46
N PRO A 374 1.99 -18.34 -3.70
CA PRO A 374 1.43 -19.67 -3.93
C PRO A 374 0.06 -19.66 -4.62
N PHE A 375 -0.29 -18.59 -5.35
CA PHE A 375 -1.67 -18.37 -5.78
C PHE A 375 -2.00 -19.15 -7.07
N HIS A 376 -2.70 -20.27 -6.92
CA HIS A 376 -3.26 -21.01 -8.05
C HIS A 376 -4.43 -20.24 -8.70
N ARG A 377 -4.51 -20.25 -10.02
CA ARG A 377 -5.59 -19.62 -10.80
C ARG A 377 -6.66 -20.62 -11.26
N ASP A 378 -6.39 -21.91 -11.15
CA ASP A 378 -7.30 -22.98 -11.54
C ASP A 378 -7.00 -24.29 -10.78
N ASP A 379 -7.95 -25.21 -10.85
CA ASP A 379 -7.90 -26.49 -10.13
C ASP A 379 -6.87 -27.45 -10.75
N ALA A 380 -6.23 -27.09 -11.86
CA ALA A 380 -5.12 -27.83 -12.46
C ALA A 380 -3.76 -27.44 -11.86
N GLY A 381 -3.72 -26.48 -10.93
CA GLY A 381 -2.50 -26.06 -10.26
C GLY A 381 -1.66 -25.06 -11.05
N ASN A 382 -2.25 -24.39 -12.05
CA ASN A 382 -1.54 -23.29 -12.71
C ASN A 382 -1.51 -22.07 -11.79
N PHE A 383 -0.42 -21.30 -11.82
CA PHE A 383 -0.30 -20.07 -11.02
C PHE A 383 -0.84 -18.83 -11.73
N TRP A 384 -1.23 -17.84 -10.94
CA TRP A 384 -1.30 -16.46 -11.38
C TRP A 384 0.10 -15.95 -11.79
N THR A 385 0.13 -15.00 -12.71
CA THR A 385 1.31 -14.25 -13.16
C THR A 385 0.94 -12.77 -13.20
N SER A 386 1.92 -11.87 -13.24
CA SER A 386 1.62 -10.44 -13.41
C SER A 386 0.79 -10.19 -14.67
N GLU A 387 1.07 -10.91 -15.76
CA GLU A 387 0.29 -10.79 -17.00
C GLU A 387 -1.18 -11.20 -16.77
N SER A 388 -1.40 -12.37 -16.19
CA SER A 388 -2.75 -12.90 -16.04
C SER A 388 -3.58 -12.15 -14.99
N CYS A 389 -2.97 -11.48 -14.01
CA CYS A 389 -3.66 -10.62 -13.04
C CYS A 389 -3.50 -9.11 -13.31
N ARG A 390 -3.16 -8.71 -14.54
CA ARG A 390 -2.90 -7.30 -14.87
C ARG A 390 -4.09 -6.38 -14.61
N SER A 391 -5.32 -6.88 -14.79
CA SER A 391 -6.55 -6.15 -14.44
C SER A 391 -7.15 -6.66 -13.14
N ALA A 392 -7.42 -5.76 -12.20
CA ALA A 392 -8.18 -6.05 -10.98
C ALA A 392 -9.58 -6.64 -11.25
N SER A 393 -10.20 -6.28 -12.38
CA SER A 393 -11.55 -6.72 -12.74
C SER A 393 -11.68 -8.23 -12.91
N ILE A 394 -10.57 -8.95 -13.14
CA ILE A 394 -10.58 -10.42 -13.23
C ILE A 394 -11.03 -11.08 -11.93
N PHE A 395 -10.83 -10.40 -10.80
CA PHE A 395 -11.27 -10.82 -9.47
C PHE A 395 -12.61 -10.18 -9.06
N ALA A 396 -13.33 -9.60 -10.04
CA ALA A 396 -14.61 -8.90 -9.87
C ALA A 396 -14.57 -7.65 -8.98
N TYR A 397 -13.45 -6.95 -8.90
CA TYR A 397 -13.39 -5.65 -8.20
C TYR A 397 -12.77 -4.53 -9.05
N THR A 398 -13.05 -3.29 -8.64
CA THR A 398 -12.42 -2.07 -9.16
C THR A 398 -12.29 -1.05 -8.03
N TYR A 399 -12.04 0.22 -8.35
CA TYR A 399 -11.96 1.33 -7.41
C TYR A 399 -12.84 2.50 -7.86
N PRO A 400 -13.39 3.31 -6.93
CA PRO A 400 -14.30 4.41 -7.25
C PRO A 400 -13.77 5.35 -8.32
N GLU A 401 -12.46 5.61 -8.32
CA GLU A 401 -11.78 6.51 -9.25
C GLU A 401 -11.79 6.00 -10.69
N LEU A 402 -11.95 4.69 -10.88
CA LEU A 402 -11.94 4.02 -12.19
C LEU A 402 -13.35 3.71 -12.70
N VAL A 403 -14.38 3.85 -11.86
CA VAL A 403 -15.77 3.61 -12.28
C VAL A 403 -16.18 4.62 -13.35
N GLY A 404 -16.67 4.11 -14.48
CA GLY A 404 -17.14 4.90 -15.61
C GLY A 404 -16.02 5.53 -16.46
N ILE A 405 -14.75 5.23 -16.17
CA ILE A 405 -13.61 5.71 -16.96
C ILE A 405 -13.43 4.79 -18.17
N GLY A 406 -13.58 5.34 -19.38
CA GLY A 406 -13.23 4.64 -20.61
C GLY A 406 -11.71 4.54 -20.81
N ARG A 407 -11.25 3.61 -21.65
CA ARG A 407 -9.81 3.37 -21.92
C ARG A 407 -9.01 4.62 -22.33
N ASN A 408 -9.67 5.62 -22.91
CA ASN A 408 -9.05 6.88 -23.37
C ASN A 408 -9.48 8.10 -22.54
N ASP A 409 -10.23 7.93 -21.46
CA ASP A 409 -10.71 9.04 -20.61
C ASP A 409 -9.70 9.43 -19.53
N THR A 410 -8.49 9.79 -19.97
CA THR A 410 -7.41 10.19 -19.07
C THR A 410 -7.71 11.52 -18.39
N LEU A 411 -8.41 12.45 -19.06
CA LEU A 411 -8.71 13.78 -18.52
C LEU A 411 -9.59 13.71 -17.27
N THR A 412 -10.63 12.88 -17.28
CA THR A 412 -11.50 12.69 -16.11
C THR A 412 -10.74 12.02 -14.97
N LEU A 413 -9.89 11.04 -15.27
CA LEU A 413 -9.07 10.38 -14.26
C LEU A 413 -8.06 11.36 -13.62
N VAL A 414 -7.40 12.18 -14.43
CA VAL A 414 -6.49 13.25 -13.95
C VAL A 414 -7.24 14.21 -13.02
N ALA A 415 -8.45 14.63 -13.39
CA ALA A 415 -9.27 15.49 -12.54
C ALA A 415 -9.64 14.85 -11.20
N ARG A 416 -9.94 13.55 -11.18
CA ARG A 416 -10.21 12.79 -9.94
C ARG A 416 -8.96 12.70 -9.05
N VAL A 417 -7.80 12.43 -9.64
CA VAL A 417 -6.51 12.41 -8.90
C VAL A 417 -6.19 13.80 -8.34
N ASN A 418 -6.33 14.85 -9.13
CA ASN A 418 -6.10 16.24 -8.68
C ASN A 418 -7.07 16.65 -7.55
N ALA A 419 -8.31 16.19 -7.57
CA ALA A 419 -9.28 16.45 -6.51
C ALA A 419 -8.92 15.74 -5.19
N LEU A 420 -8.26 14.58 -5.25
CA LEU A 420 -7.86 13.79 -4.07
C LEU A 420 -6.49 14.19 -3.52
N TYR A 421 -5.51 14.43 -4.38
CA TYR A 421 -4.11 14.56 -4.00
C TYR A 421 -3.43 15.80 -4.54
N GLY A 422 -4.08 16.56 -5.42
CA GLY A 422 -3.53 17.80 -5.95
C GLY A 422 -3.51 18.95 -4.92
N PRO A 423 -2.98 20.11 -5.30
CA PRO A 423 -2.76 21.24 -4.39
C PRO A 423 -4.04 21.88 -3.83
N ASN A 424 -5.17 21.59 -4.46
CA ASN A 424 -6.50 22.07 -4.08
C ASN A 424 -7.38 20.92 -3.56
N ALA A 425 -6.80 19.80 -3.16
CA ALA A 425 -7.55 18.68 -2.61
C ALA A 425 -8.32 19.10 -1.36
N VAL A 426 -9.58 18.69 -1.29
CA VAL A 426 -10.49 19.01 -0.18
C VAL A 426 -11.03 17.72 0.44
N PRO A 427 -11.44 17.76 1.72
CA PRO A 427 -12.11 16.62 2.34
C PRO A 427 -13.34 16.17 1.54
N PRO A 428 -13.64 14.86 1.49
CA PRO A 428 -14.98 14.38 1.17
C PRO A 428 -16.00 15.01 2.14
N LYS A 429 -17.20 15.38 1.65
CA LYS A 429 -18.20 16.18 2.40
C LYS A 429 -18.41 15.77 3.87
N LYS A 430 -18.62 16.79 4.71
CA LYS A 430 -18.75 16.82 6.18
C LYS A 430 -19.61 15.69 6.79
N ARG A 431 -19.20 15.19 7.97
CA ARG A 431 -20.03 14.48 8.95
C ARG A 431 -20.22 15.39 10.17
N ASP A 432 -21.42 15.48 10.71
CA ASP A 432 -21.67 16.14 12.00
C ASP A 432 -21.65 15.07 13.11
N ASN A 433 -20.95 15.36 14.22
CA ASN A 433 -20.90 14.64 15.49
C ASN A 433 -20.25 13.24 15.52
N GLU A 434 -18.97 13.20 15.88
CA GLU A 434 -18.33 12.04 16.53
C GLU A 434 -17.52 12.53 17.74
N ASP A 435 -17.55 11.78 18.84
CA ASP A 435 -16.72 12.02 20.03
C ASP A 435 -15.26 11.66 19.70
N GLU A 436 -14.37 12.65 19.64
CA GLU A 436 -12.95 12.42 19.36
C GLU A 436 -12.23 11.79 20.58
N ILE A 437 -11.51 10.66 20.39
CA ILE A 437 -10.56 10.14 21.41
C ILE A 437 -9.28 10.95 21.49
N VAL A 438 -8.86 11.54 20.37
CA VAL A 438 -7.60 12.30 20.27
C VAL A 438 -7.96 13.77 20.08
N ASP A 439 -7.51 14.64 20.98
CA ASP A 439 -7.67 16.09 20.85
C ASP A 439 -6.85 16.61 19.66
N ARG A 440 -7.54 17.10 18.63
CA ARG A 440 -6.94 17.64 17.39
C ARG A 440 -6.96 19.17 17.33
N SER A 441 -7.32 19.85 18.42
CA SER A 441 -7.41 21.32 18.46
C SER A 441 -6.07 22.02 18.15
N SER A 442 -4.94 21.36 18.40
CA SER A 442 -3.60 21.86 18.10
C SER A 442 -3.16 21.68 16.63
N LEU A 443 -3.87 20.87 15.83
CA LEU A 443 -3.54 20.60 14.42
C LEU A 443 -4.17 21.63 13.45
N LEU A 444 -4.86 22.66 13.97
CA LEU A 444 -5.60 23.69 13.23
C LEU A 444 -4.73 24.69 12.44
N SER A 445 -3.52 24.32 12.00
CA SER A 445 -2.86 25.12 10.96
C SER A 445 -3.64 24.97 9.64
N PRO A 446 -3.92 26.05 8.89
CA PRO A 446 -4.54 25.96 7.58
C PRO A 446 -3.69 25.03 6.71
N GLY A 447 -4.17 23.80 6.53
CA GLY A 447 -3.45 22.79 5.78
C GLY A 447 -3.28 23.30 4.36
N VAL A 448 -2.06 23.69 4.00
CA VAL A 448 -1.58 23.47 2.64
C VAL A 448 -1.94 22.02 2.35
N ALA A 449 -2.66 21.75 1.27
CA ALA A 449 -3.21 20.44 0.95
C ALA A 449 -2.11 19.43 0.56
N GLY A 450 -1.03 19.35 1.34
CA GLY A 450 0.12 18.46 1.23
C GLY A 450 0.97 18.63 -0.02
N ALA A 451 0.33 18.71 -1.19
CA ALA A 451 0.92 18.80 -2.50
C ALA A 451 1.39 20.22 -2.85
N PRO A 452 2.52 20.34 -3.55
CA PRO A 452 3.05 21.62 -4.00
C PRO A 452 2.22 22.23 -5.13
N THR A 453 2.09 23.55 -5.13
CA THR A 453 1.41 24.26 -6.23
C THR A 453 2.24 24.29 -7.51
N PHE A 454 3.56 24.10 -7.39
CA PHE A 454 4.56 24.29 -8.43
C PHE A 454 4.57 25.70 -9.03
N SER A 455 3.92 26.68 -8.40
CA SER A 455 3.75 28.05 -8.90
C SER A 455 5.05 28.75 -9.28
N SER A 456 6.17 28.32 -8.70
CA SER A 456 7.51 28.85 -8.98
C SER A 456 8.29 28.05 -10.03
N GLU A 457 7.65 27.12 -10.73
CA GLU A 457 8.22 26.27 -11.79
C GLU A 457 9.44 25.44 -11.36
N ARG A 458 9.49 25.08 -10.07
CA ARG A 458 10.59 24.35 -9.45
C ARG A 458 10.03 23.28 -8.51
N GLN A 459 10.70 22.14 -8.48
CA GLN A 459 10.47 21.12 -7.46
C GLN A 459 11.77 20.72 -6.80
N TYR A 460 11.66 20.34 -5.53
CA TYR A 460 12.75 19.90 -4.66
C TYR A 460 12.35 18.65 -3.90
N VAL A 461 13.24 17.68 -3.84
CA VAL A 461 13.05 16.42 -3.11
C VAL A 461 14.33 16.05 -2.37
N ALA A 462 14.20 15.66 -1.11
CA ALA A 462 15.26 14.95 -0.41
C ALA A 462 15.19 13.47 -0.84
N ASN A 463 16.19 13.03 -1.59
CA ASN A 463 16.35 11.65 -2.01
C ASN A 463 17.20 10.91 -0.97
N ILE A 464 16.74 9.75 -0.52
CA ILE A 464 17.32 9.01 0.59
C ILE A 464 17.66 7.60 0.10
N LYS A 465 18.85 7.15 0.49
CA LYS A 465 19.35 5.81 0.22
C LYS A 465 19.85 5.20 1.52
N ALA A 466 19.61 3.92 1.74
CA ALA A 466 20.15 3.17 2.88
C ALA A 466 20.16 1.66 2.61
N CYS A 467 20.91 0.89 3.39
CA CYS A 467 20.84 -0.57 3.31
C CYS A 467 19.63 -1.12 4.07
N LYS A 468 18.68 -1.80 3.39
CA LYS A 468 17.42 -2.30 3.97
C LYS A 468 17.64 -3.22 5.19
N PHE A 469 18.64 -4.09 5.10
CA PHE A 469 19.06 -5.02 6.16
C PHE A 469 20.41 -4.65 6.77
N GLY A 470 20.81 -3.37 6.67
CA GLY A 470 22.00 -2.86 7.35
C GLY A 470 21.80 -2.73 8.87
N LEU A 471 20.55 -2.63 9.32
CA LEU A 471 20.16 -2.60 10.73
C LEU A 471 19.23 -3.77 11.05
N ASP A 472 19.25 -4.21 12.30
CA ASP A 472 18.41 -5.30 12.79
C ASP A 472 16.94 -4.86 12.95
N GLY A 473 16.18 -4.83 11.87
CA GLY A 473 14.79 -4.38 11.84
C GLY A 473 14.60 -2.97 11.28
N SER A 474 13.34 -2.57 11.17
CA SER A 474 12.91 -1.38 10.44
C SER A 474 13.32 -0.07 11.11
N PHE A 475 13.55 0.96 10.31
CA PHE A 475 13.90 2.29 10.78
C PHE A 475 13.29 3.39 9.90
N ASN A 476 13.30 4.61 10.40
CA ASN A 476 12.66 5.77 9.76
C ASN A 476 13.67 6.92 9.64
N VAL A 477 13.63 7.63 8.52
CA VAL A 477 14.44 8.81 8.26
C VAL A 477 13.52 10.02 8.21
N TYR A 478 13.64 10.89 9.21
CA TYR A 478 12.85 12.10 9.36
C TYR A 478 13.62 13.30 8.82
N VAL A 479 12.93 14.16 8.07
CA VAL A 479 13.52 15.37 7.48
C VAL A 479 12.84 16.60 8.06
N PHE A 480 13.65 17.60 8.39
CA PHE A 480 13.25 18.84 9.03
C PHE A 480 13.84 20.04 8.29
N LEU A 481 13.11 21.16 8.33
CA LEU A 481 13.58 22.47 7.91
C LEU A 481 13.55 23.44 9.09
N GLY A 482 14.67 23.52 9.80
CA GLY A 482 14.92 24.39 10.95
C GLY A 482 16.39 24.31 11.36
N GLY A 483 16.98 25.43 11.83
CA GLY A 483 18.41 25.51 12.12
C GLY A 483 18.90 24.55 13.21
N ASP A 484 18.01 24.18 14.15
CA ASP A 484 18.29 23.31 15.30
C ASP A 484 17.76 21.89 15.10
N LYS A 485 18.39 20.92 15.77
CA LYS A 485 17.88 19.55 15.90
C LYS A 485 16.53 19.56 16.67
N PRO A 486 15.53 18.73 16.29
CA PRO A 486 14.31 18.58 17.08
C PRO A 486 14.64 18.19 18.51
N ARG A 487 14.08 18.92 19.48
CA ARG A 487 14.36 18.75 20.92
C ARG A 487 13.54 17.65 21.58
N SER A 488 12.54 17.13 20.86
CA SER A 488 11.59 16.14 21.33
C SER A 488 12.07 14.70 21.10
N SER A 489 11.44 13.73 21.76
CA SER A 489 11.71 12.31 21.53
C SER A 489 11.17 11.86 20.17
N SER A 490 11.78 10.81 19.60
CA SER A 490 11.47 10.37 18.23
C SER A 490 10.01 9.96 18.00
N GLY A 491 9.28 9.60 19.07
CA GLY A 491 7.86 9.25 18.99
C GLY A 491 6.92 10.42 18.68
N ILE A 492 7.39 11.67 18.79
CA ILE A 492 6.57 12.88 18.56
C ILE A 492 7.20 13.84 17.54
N TRP A 493 8.24 13.42 16.81
CA TRP A 493 8.90 14.27 15.82
C TRP A 493 7.98 14.75 14.69
N THR A 494 6.93 14.01 14.35
CA THR A 494 5.95 14.44 13.35
C THR A 494 5.12 15.66 13.79
N GLN A 495 5.16 16.01 15.08
CA GLN A 495 4.50 17.18 15.65
C GLN A 495 5.45 18.38 15.78
N ASP A 496 6.73 18.21 15.47
CA ASP A 496 7.69 19.32 15.51
C ASP A 496 7.38 20.34 14.40
N THR A 497 7.40 21.63 14.72
CA THR A 497 7.11 22.69 13.74
C THR A 497 8.09 22.74 12.55
N SER A 498 9.29 22.17 12.72
CA SER A 498 10.29 22.05 11.66
C SER A 498 10.12 20.79 10.81
N PHE A 499 9.26 19.84 11.21
CA PHE A 499 9.07 18.58 10.50
C PHE A 499 8.51 18.79 9.09
N VAL A 500 9.05 18.06 8.11
CA VAL A 500 8.60 18.09 6.72
C VAL A 500 8.04 16.76 6.26
N GLY A 501 8.66 15.66 6.67
CA GLY A 501 8.22 14.32 6.27
C GLY A 501 9.15 13.23 6.75
N VAL A 502 8.69 11.99 6.60
CA VAL A 502 9.44 10.80 6.96
C VAL A 502 9.33 9.77 5.83
N THR A 503 10.42 9.03 5.61
CA THR A 503 10.40 7.78 4.85
C THR A 503 10.76 6.62 5.77
N GLY A 504 10.02 5.53 5.65
CA GLY A 504 10.31 4.27 6.34
C GLY A 504 11.14 3.34 5.47
N ILE A 505 12.08 2.64 6.08
CA ILE A 505 12.75 1.48 5.50
C ILE A 505 12.23 0.25 6.24
N LEU A 506 11.35 -0.51 5.59
CA LEU A 506 10.72 -1.69 6.18
C LEU A 506 11.66 -2.89 6.05
N SER A 507 11.86 -3.60 7.16
CA SER A 507 12.84 -4.66 7.29
C SER A 507 12.32 -5.74 8.23
N GLN A 508 13.17 -6.70 8.57
CA GLN A 508 12.85 -7.75 9.53
C GLN A 508 14.05 -8.01 10.46
N PRO A 509 13.82 -8.25 11.76
CA PRO A 509 14.87 -8.66 12.67
C PRO A 509 15.52 -9.97 12.25
N GLY A 510 16.82 -10.11 12.49
CA GLY A 510 17.60 -11.30 12.18
C GLY A 510 17.93 -11.51 10.69
N ALA A 511 17.64 -10.53 9.82
CA ALA A 511 18.00 -10.57 8.40
C ALA A 511 19.34 -9.88 8.08
N THR A 512 20.03 -9.31 9.08
CA THR A 512 21.34 -8.69 8.94
C THR A 512 22.41 -9.76 8.70
N ASN A 513 22.92 -9.88 7.48
CA ASN A 513 24.10 -10.68 7.14
C ASN A 513 24.90 -10.00 6.02
N GLU A 514 26.13 -10.43 5.76
CA GLU A 514 27.04 -9.80 4.78
C GLU A 514 26.46 -9.72 3.36
N SER A 515 25.61 -10.67 2.96
CA SER A 515 24.98 -10.68 1.62
C SER A 515 23.75 -9.75 1.53
N ASN A 516 22.97 -9.62 2.60
CA ASN A 516 21.75 -8.80 2.63
C ASN A 516 22.00 -7.34 3.08
N GLY A 517 23.04 -7.12 3.88
CA GLY A 517 23.35 -5.85 4.55
C GLY A 517 23.94 -4.76 3.64
N ASN A 518 24.26 -5.09 2.39
CA ASN A 518 24.83 -4.16 1.41
C ASN A 518 23.85 -3.76 0.30
N GLN A 519 22.62 -4.29 0.31
CA GLN A 519 21.63 -3.95 -0.70
C GLN A 519 20.95 -2.62 -0.36
N GLU A 520 21.22 -1.63 -1.19
CA GLU A 520 20.65 -0.30 -1.09
C GLU A 520 19.19 -0.28 -1.56
N VAL A 521 18.38 0.47 -0.83
CA VAL A 521 16.99 0.80 -1.15
C VAL A 521 16.80 2.31 -1.01
N ASN A 522 15.75 2.81 -1.65
CA ASN A 522 15.52 4.23 -1.82
C ASN A 522 14.20 4.67 -1.20
N GLY A 523 14.15 5.93 -0.83
CA GLY A 523 12.95 6.63 -0.45
C GLY A 523 13.10 8.13 -0.66
N ALA A 524 12.04 8.86 -0.43
CA ALA A 524 12.04 10.29 -0.68
C ALA A 524 11.19 11.07 0.33
N VAL A 525 11.60 12.32 0.55
CA VAL A 525 10.78 13.32 1.24
C VAL A 525 10.69 14.56 0.35
N PRO A 526 9.53 14.80 -0.32
CA PRO A 526 9.31 16.02 -1.09
C PRO A 526 9.43 17.26 -0.21
N LEU A 527 10.21 18.25 -0.68
CA LEU A 527 10.46 19.49 0.04
C LEU A 527 9.67 20.67 -0.54
N THR A 528 9.19 20.55 -1.78
CA THR A 528 8.60 21.66 -2.54
C THR A 528 7.48 22.38 -1.79
N ALA A 529 6.50 21.67 -1.24
CA ALA A 529 5.36 22.30 -0.56
C ALA A 529 5.79 23.08 0.70
N ALA A 530 6.75 22.53 1.46
CA ALA A 530 7.31 23.18 2.64
C ALA A 530 8.11 24.43 2.23
N LEU A 531 8.95 24.35 1.21
CA LEU A 531 9.71 25.50 0.69
C LEU A 531 8.81 26.60 0.12
N GLU A 532 7.74 26.24 -0.60
CA GLU A 532 6.73 27.21 -1.04
C GLU A 532 6.05 27.92 0.14
N ALA A 533 5.77 27.20 1.22
CA ALA A 533 5.24 27.80 2.45
C ALA A 533 6.23 28.79 3.07
N ARG A 534 7.52 28.45 3.11
CA ARG A 534 8.59 29.36 3.59
C ARG A 534 8.69 30.62 2.73
N VAL A 535 8.49 30.52 1.41
CA VAL A 535 8.41 31.71 0.53
C VAL A 535 7.19 32.57 0.87
N ARG A 536 6.01 31.96 1.02
CA ARG A 536 4.79 32.69 1.39
C ARG A 536 4.88 33.39 2.75
N ASN A 537 5.58 32.77 3.71
CA ASN A 537 5.80 33.32 5.05
C ASN A 537 6.94 34.35 5.11
N GLY A 538 7.67 34.58 4.01
CA GLY A 538 8.83 35.47 3.97
C GLY A 538 10.11 34.91 4.61
N GLU A 539 10.13 33.62 4.97
CA GLU A 539 11.27 32.91 5.54
C GLU A 539 12.29 32.48 4.47
N LEU A 540 11.86 32.37 3.20
CA LEU A 540 12.71 32.08 2.04
C LEU A 540 12.47 33.12 0.93
N LYS A 541 13.54 33.71 0.40
CA LYS A 541 13.43 34.81 -0.58
C LYS A 541 12.77 34.40 -1.91
N SER A 542 13.04 33.18 -2.40
CA SER A 542 12.48 32.64 -3.64
C SER A 542 12.78 31.16 -3.77
N MET A 543 12.07 30.47 -4.68
CA MET A 543 12.34 29.07 -5.05
C MET A 543 13.46 28.90 -6.08
N LYS A 544 14.36 29.89 -6.29
CA LYS A 544 15.51 29.71 -7.18
C LYS A 544 16.54 28.77 -6.56
N GLU A 545 17.16 27.93 -7.38
CA GLU A 545 18.09 26.88 -6.95
C GLU A 545 19.22 27.38 -6.05
N ASP A 546 19.86 28.51 -6.39
CA ASP A 546 20.96 29.10 -5.60
C ASP A 546 20.48 29.67 -4.25
N VAL A 547 19.22 30.12 -4.19
CA VAL A 547 18.59 30.63 -2.97
C VAL A 547 18.18 29.47 -2.07
N VAL A 548 17.56 28.44 -2.65
CA VAL A 548 17.14 27.22 -1.94
C VAL A 548 18.35 26.47 -1.41
N GLU A 549 19.41 26.30 -2.19
CA GLU A 549 20.62 25.58 -1.76
C GLU A 549 21.26 26.22 -0.53
N ARG A 550 21.48 27.54 -0.53
CA ARG A 550 22.01 28.27 0.64
C ARG A 550 21.09 28.16 1.86
N TYR A 551 19.77 28.17 1.63
CA TYR A 551 18.80 28.01 2.72
C TYR A 551 18.87 26.61 3.33
N LEU A 552 18.88 25.58 2.49
CA LEU A 552 18.94 24.18 2.91
C LEU A 552 20.27 23.86 3.61
N GLN A 553 21.40 24.40 3.14
CA GLN A 553 22.69 24.27 3.83
C GLN A 553 22.61 24.68 5.32
N GLN A 554 21.81 25.71 5.62
CA GLN A 554 21.65 26.22 6.98
C GLN A 554 20.51 25.55 7.76
N ASN A 555 19.47 25.07 7.09
CA ASN A 555 18.20 24.69 7.73
C ASN A 555 17.76 23.24 7.49
N LEU A 556 18.36 22.51 6.55
CA LEU A 556 18.03 21.11 6.32
C LEU A 556 18.69 20.25 7.40
N ARG A 557 17.86 19.48 8.10
CA ARG A 557 18.31 18.50 9.10
C ARG A 557 17.59 17.18 8.85
N TRP A 558 18.26 16.08 9.20
CA TRP A 558 17.65 14.76 9.22
C TRP A 558 18.02 14.02 10.49
N GLN A 559 17.11 13.16 10.94
CA GLN A 559 17.30 12.28 12.08
C GLN A 559 16.82 10.88 11.72
N ILE A 560 17.45 9.86 12.31
CA ILE A 560 17.09 8.46 12.06
C ILE A 560 16.58 7.84 13.35
N SER A 561 15.49 7.07 13.27
CA SER A 561 14.92 6.38 14.42
C SER A 561 14.67 4.91 14.15
N LYS A 562 15.04 4.08 15.12
CA LYS A 562 14.68 2.65 15.25
C LYS A 562 14.07 2.47 16.65
N ALA A 563 12.80 2.84 16.80
CA ALA A 563 12.09 3.08 18.07
C ALA A 563 12.65 4.24 18.92
N GLN A 564 13.97 4.41 18.95
CA GLN A 564 14.70 5.54 19.52
C GLN A 564 15.61 6.15 18.45
N GLU A 565 16.06 7.37 18.68
CA GLU A 565 17.05 8.00 17.80
C GLU A 565 18.33 7.16 17.71
N ILE A 566 18.88 7.06 16.50
CA ILE A 566 20.20 6.47 16.22
C ILE A 566 21.06 7.46 15.44
N ALA A 567 22.37 7.43 15.70
CA ALA A 567 23.32 8.27 14.98
C ALA A 567 23.42 7.85 13.51
N VAL A 568 23.47 8.83 12.61
CA VAL A 568 23.58 8.59 11.15
C VAL A 568 24.77 7.71 10.78
N ALA A 569 25.90 7.90 11.46
CA ALA A 569 27.12 7.11 11.25
C ALA A 569 26.95 5.60 11.52
N HIS A 570 25.88 5.20 12.22
CA HIS A 570 25.57 3.80 12.51
C HIS A 570 24.63 3.16 11.50
N VAL A 571 24.22 3.88 10.44
CA VAL A 571 23.25 3.37 9.45
C VAL A 571 23.97 3.04 8.15
N PRO A 572 24.20 1.75 7.84
CA PRO A 572 24.96 1.36 6.66
C PRO A 572 24.32 1.83 5.35
N GLY A 573 25.17 2.32 4.44
CA GLY A 573 24.76 2.83 3.13
C GLY A 573 23.89 4.09 3.18
N PHE A 574 23.71 4.71 4.35
CA PHE A 574 22.87 5.90 4.47
C PHE A 574 23.49 7.08 3.70
N GLN A 575 22.72 7.62 2.77
CA GLN A 575 23.02 8.86 2.07
C GLN A 575 21.73 9.64 1.83
N ILE A 576 21.79 10.96 2.00
CA ILE A 576 20.71 11.89 1.63
C ILE A 576 21.25 12.95 0.69
N SER A 577 20.55 13.17 -0.42
CA SER A 577 20.84 14.22 -1.41
C SER A 577 19.60 15.07 -1.64
N VAL A 578 19.79 16.31 -2.10
CA VAL A 578 18.67 17.16 -2.52
C VAL A 578 18.69 17.26 -4.04
N LEU A 579 17.59 16.82 -4.66
CA LEU A 579 17.39 16.92 -6.10
C LEU A 579 16.42 18.05 -6.41
N TRP A 580 16.64 18.73 -7.54
CA TRP A 580 15.72 19.71 -8.08
C TRP A 580 15.53 19.57 -9.58
N ALA A 581 14.35 19.96 -10.06
CA ALA A 581 14.06 20.03 -11.49
C ALA A 581 13.14 21.21 -11.80
N GLN A 582 13.13 21.64 -13.06
CA GLN A 582 12.11 22.58 -13.54
C GLN A 582 10.78 21.83 -13.74
N VAL A 583 9.67 22.51 -13.48
CA VAL A 583 8.33 21.95 -13.63
C VAL A 583 7.45 22.96 -14.34
N LYS A 584 6.69 22.51 -15.33
CA LYS A 584 5.54 23.25 -15.82
C LYS A 584 4.34 22.92 -14.93
N PRO A 585 3.71 23.89 -14.25
CA PRO A 585 2.51 23.66 -13.47
C PRO A 585 1.33 23.21 -14.34
N ALA A 586 0.37 22.51 -13.75
CA ALA A 586 -0.91 22.23 -14.39
C ALA A 586 -1.67 23.55 -14.62
N ALA A 587 -2.18 23.77 -15.84
CA ALA A 587 -3.02 24.95 -16.11
C ALA A 587 -4.49 24.70 -15.73
N TRP A 588 -4.92 23.44 -15.69
CA TRP A 588 -6.30 23.03 -15.49
C TRP A 588 -6.42 21.88 -14.49
N ALA A 589 -7.59 21.71 -13.89
CA ALA A 589 -7.87 20.59 -13.00
C ALA A 589 -7.74 19.22 -13.68
N SER A 590 -7.82 19.15 -15.01
CA SER A 590 -7.66 17.94 -15.81
C SER A 590 -6.26 17.79 -16.43
N GLU A 591 -5.26 18.54 -15.95
CA GLU A 591 -3.86 18.44 -16.36
C GLU A 591 -2.99 18.11 -15.13
N PHE A 592 -1.92 17.34 -15.33
CA PHE A 592 -0.87 17.18 -14.33
C PHE A 592 0.29 18.15 -14.58
N PRO A 593 1.04 18.54 -13.53
CA PRO A 593 2.32 19.20 -13.73
C PRO A 593 3.27 18.28 -14.52
N THR A 594 4.15 18.86 -15.32
CA THR A 594 5.12 18.10 -16.12
C THR A 594 6.55 18.55 -15.84
N LEU A 595 7.44 17.59 -15.63
CA LEU A 595 8.88 17.84 -15.54
C LEU A 595 9.41 18.51 -16.82
N ARG A 596 10.43 19.36 -16.64
CA ARG A 596 11.15 20.08 -17.70
C ARG A 596 12.64 19.79 -17.53
N GLY A 597 13.08 18.70 -18.17
CA GLY A 597 14.45 18.20 -18.08
C GLY A 597 14.68 17.29 -16.88
N GLU A 598 15.94 16.85 -16.74
CA GLU A 598 16.38 15.93 -15.70
C GLU A 598 16.59 16.60 -14.34
N TYR A 599 16.52 15.81 -13.27
CA TYR A 599 16.90 16.26 -11.94
C TYR A 599 18.38 16.63 -11.88
N ARG A 600 18.68 17.65 -11.07
CA ARG A 600 20.03 18.10 -10.74
C ARG A 600 20.20 18.09 -9.22
N VAL A 601 21.42 17.83 -8.78
CA VAL A 601 21.75 17.78 -7.35
C VAL A 601 22.11 19.17 -6.84
N LEU A 602 21.61 19.54 -5.67
CA LEU A 602 22.12 20.66 -4.87
C LEU A 602 23.15 20.11 -3.88
N ILE A 603 24.42 20.10 -4.28
CA ILE A 603 25.49 19.46 -3.51
C ILE A 603 25.67 20.17 -2.17
N ASP A 604 25.67 21.50 -2.15
CA ASP A 604 25.96 22.27 -0.94
C ASP A 604 24.82 22.20 0.09
N ALA A 605 23.63 21.75 -0.31
CA ALA A 605 22.50 21.56 0.59
C ALA A 605 22.75 20.48 1.66
N THR A 606 23.60 19.49 1.35
CA THR A 606 23.90 18.35 2.25
C THR A 606 25.39 18.16 2.51
N ASN A 607 26.27 18.79 1.71
CA ASN A 607 27.71 18.62 1.80
C ASN A 607 28.25 18.94 3.21
N GLY A 608 29.13 18.07 3.72
CA GLY A 608 29.76 18.21 5.03
C GLY A 608 28.89 17.81 6.23
N GLN A 609 27.62 17.44 6.02
CA GLN A 609 26.75 16.90 7.08
C GLN A 609 26.86 15.36 7.14
N PRO A 610 26.70 14.71 8.31
CA PRO A 610 26.73 13.26 8.42
C PRO A 610 25.72 12.56 7.50
N GLY A 611 26.21 11.73 6.58
CA GLY A 611 25.38 11.03 5.59
C GLY A 611 24.86 11.93 4.45
N GLY A 612 25.27 13.20 4.39
CA GLY A 612 24.90 14.09 3.29
C GLY A 612 25.74 13.84 2.04
N PHE A 613 25.11 13.95 0.87
CA PHE A 613 25.81 13.90 -0.42
C PHE A 613 26.79 15.08 -0.56
N GLY A 614 28.01 14.79 -0.99
CA GLY A 614 29.11 15.77 -1.10
C GLY A 614 29.89 15.72 -2.42
N TYR A 615 30.89 16.58 -2.54
CA TYR A 615 31.76 16.62 -3.72
C TYR A 615 32.56 15.32 -3.87
N GLY A 616 32.43 14.67 -5.03
CA GLY A 616 33.09 13.39 -5.33
C GLY A 616 32.20 12.17 -5.16
N ASP A 617 31.02 12.33 -4.56
CA ASP A 617 30.01 11.28 -4.54
C ASP A 617 29.42 11.09 -5.94
N THR A 618 29.10 9.85 -6.30
CA THR A 618 28.43 9.53 -7.56
C THR A 618 26.93 9.40 -7.30
N LEU A 619 26.14 10.25 -7.96
CA LEU A 619 24.70 10.05 -8.03
C LEU A 619 24.44 8.87 -8.97
N LEU A 620 23.79 7.80 -8.47
CA LEU A 620 23.43 6.64 -9.30
C LEU A 620 22.13 6.89 -10.06
#